data_AF-A0A2V9WWX0-F1
#
_entry.id   AF-A0A2V9WWX0-F1
#
_cell.length_a   1.000
_cell.length_b   1.000
_cell.length_c   1.000
_cell.angle_alpha   90.00
_cell.angle_beta   90.00
_cell.angle_gamma   90.00
#
_symmetry.space_group_name_H-M   'P 1'
#
loop_
_entity.id
_entity.type
_entity.pdbx_description
1 polymer ?
#
loop_
_entity_poly.entity_id
_entity_poly.type
_entity_poly.pdbx_seq_one_letter_code
_entity_poly.pdbx_strand_id
1 'polypeptide(L)' 'MDEVHALPIGARRNEDIALDLMKFVAMTTGYGRTSSSGVGFQGGAASKPEEYASHLLELYGRCLTAVQAKK' A
#
# COMPACT_ATOMS: atom_id res chain seq x y z
N MET A 1 16.51 -11.56 1.81
CA MET A 1 16.06 -10.72 0.69
C MET A 1 15.27 -9.56 1.27
N ASP A 2 15.87 -8.37 1.38
CA ASP A 2 15.13 -7.12 1.58
C ASP A 2 15.87 -6.08 0.75
N GLU A 3 15.58 -6.12 -0.56
CA GLU A 3 16.08 -5.15 -1.51
C GLU A 3 15.28 -3.87 -1.28
N VAL A 4 15.74 -3.09 -0.29
CA VAL A 4 15.30 -1.73 -0.04
C VAL A 4 15.54 -0.95 -1.32
N HIS A 5 14.48 -0.80 -2.10
CA HIS A 5 14.43 0.00 -3.31
C HIS A 5 14.68 1.47 -2.92
N ALA A 6 15.94 1.83 -2.74
CA ALA A 6 16.41 3.20 -2.65
C ALA A 6 16.30 3.79 -4.06
N LEU A 7 15.09 4.21 -4.43
CA LEU A 7 14.87 4.99 -5.64
C LEU A 7 15.72 6.27 -5.54
N PRO A 8 16.41 6.67 -6.61
CA PRO A 8 17.33 7.80 -6.60
C PRO A 8 16.58 9.06 -6.16
N ILE A 9 17.11 9.74 -5.13
CA ILE A 9 16.58 10.99 -4.56
C ILE A 9 16.92 12.14 -5.53
N GLY A 10 16.39 12.08 -6.76
CA GLY A 10 16.44 13.15 -7.74
C GLY A 10 15.05 13.76 -7.86
N ALA A 11 14.91 15.04 -7.49
CA ALA A 11 13.66 15.81 -7.52
C ALA A 11 12.41 14.98 -7.17
N ARG A 12 12.22 14.63 -5.88
CA ARG A 12 11.09 13.81 -5.41
C ARG A 12 9.79 14.30 -6.03
N ARG A 13 9.28 13.60 -7.04
CA ARG A 13 7.99 13.93 -7.65
C ARG A 13 6.91 13.61 -6.63
N ASN A 14 5.77 14.30 -6.70
CA ASN A 14 4.65 14.05 -5.78
C ASN A 14 4.23 12.57 -5.83
N GLU A 15 4.37 11.94 -6.99
CA GLU A 15 4.17 10.52 -7.24
C GLU A 15 5.12 9.65 -6.43
N ASP A 16 6.43 9.98 -6.41
CA ASP A 16 7.43 9.21 -5.67
C ASP A 16 7.21 9.33 -4.14
N ILE A 17 6.78 10.50 -3.66
CA ILE A 17 6.41 10.72 -2.25
C ILE A 17 5.15 9.94 -1.89
N ALA A 18 4.14 9.95 -2.76
CA ALA A 18 2.89 9.22 -2.54
C ALA A 18 3.12 7.71 -2.50
N LEU A 19 4.01 7.18 -3.35
CA LEU A 19 4.40 5.77 -3.33
C LEU A 19 5.12 5.39 -2.03
N ASP A 20 6.00 6.25 -1.52
CA ASP A 20 6.70 6.02 -0.25
C ASP A 20 5.72 6.00 0.93
N LEU A 21 4.81 6.99 0.98
CA LEU A 21 3.76 7.07 2.00
C LEU A 21 2.80 5.86 1.94
N MET A 22 2.38 5.47 0.73
CA MET A 22 1.51 4.31 0.52
C MET A 22 2.18 3.04 1.07
N LYS A 23 3.45 2.80 0.73
CA LYS A 23 4.21 1.64 1.23
C LYS A 23 4.28 1.65 2.75
N PHE A 24 4.60 2.80 3.34
CA PHE A 24 4.64 2.95 4.80
C PHE A 24 3.30 2.58 5.44
N VAL A 25 2.17 3.11 4.93
CA VAL A 25 0.84 2.81 5.48
C VAL A 25 0.50 1.32 5.29
N ALA A 26 0.72 0.75 4.11
CA ALA A 26 0.42 -0.65 3.84
C ALA A 26 1.22 -1.61 4.75
N MET A 27 2.51 -1.33 4.97
CA MET A 27 3.37 -2.15 5.81
C MET A 27 3.06 -2.02 7.31
N THR A 28 2.75 -0.81 7.78
CA THR A 28 2.50 -0.55 9.21
C THR A 28 1.12 -0.98 9.68
N THR A 29 0.11 -0.88 8.80
CA THR A 29 -1.29 -1.16 9.15
C THR A 29 -1.78 -2.53 8.65
N GLY A 30 -1.02 -3.17 7.76
CA GLY A 30 -1.50 -4.36 7.05
C GLY A 30 -2.61 -4.04 6.05
N TYR A 31 -2.69 -2.80 5.55
CA TYR A 31 -3.74 -2.38 4.62
C TYR A 31 -3.80 -3.29 3.39
N GLY A 32 -5.01 -3.77 3.10
CA GLY A 32 -5.27 -4.69 2.00
C GLY A 32 -4.79 -6.13 2.23
N ARG A 33 -3.95 -6.41 3.25
CA ARG A 33 -3.50 -7.77 3.54
C ARG A 33 -4.74 -8.62 3.83
N THR A 34 -5.03 -9.53 2.92
CA THR A 34 -6.08 -10.52 3.10
C THR A 34 -5.52 -11.55 4.06
N SER A 35 -6.24 -11.86 5.12
CA SER A 35 -5.79 -12.76 6.18
C SER A 35 -5.42 -14.11 5.56
N SER A 36 -4.12 -14.37 5.47
CA SER A 36 -3.57 -15.68 5.11
C SER A 36 -3.99 -16.68 6.18
N SER A 37 -4.97 -17.52 5.84
CA SER A 37 -4.98 -18.94 6.18
C SER A 37 -4.45 -19.33 7.56
N GLY A 38 -5.09 -18.84 8.63
CA GLY A 38 -5.06 -19.52 9.92
C GLY A 38 -5.99 -20.74 9.86
N VAL A 39 -5.48 -21.93 10.15
CA VAL A 39 -6.28 -23.15 10.32
C VAL A 39 -7.14 -23.03 11.59
N GLY A 40 -8.34 -22.48 11.48
CA GLY A 40 -9.28 -22.39 12.59
C GLY A 40 -10.50 -21.51 12.29
N PHE A 41 -11.62 -22.14 11.95
CA PHE A 41 -13.01 -21.64 12.01
C PHE A 41 -13.32 -20.15 11.72
N GLN A 42 -12.57 -19.46 10.86
CA GLN A 42 -12.95 -18.15 10.36
C GLN A 42 -13.62 -18.27 8.99
N GLY A 43 -14.96 -18.28 9.01
CA GLY A 43 -15.79 -17.97 7.86
C GLY A 43 -15.65 -16.49 7.50
N GLY A 44 -14.66 -16.17 6.68
CA GLY A 44 -14.51 -14.87 6.04
C GLY A 44 -13.77 -15.11 4.74
N ALA A 45 -14.43 -14.81 3.61
CA ALA A 45 -13.93 -15.08 2.27
C ALA A 45 -12.45 -14.66 2.14
N ALA A 46 -11.62 -15.54 1.59
CA ALA A 46 -10.29 -15.17 1.14
C ALA A 46 -10.45 -14.00 0.16
N SER A 47 -10.24 -12.77 0.63
CA SER A 47 -10.32 -11.60 -0.22
C SER A 47 -9.39 -11.83 -1.40
N LYS A 48 -9.99 -11.81 -2.58
CA LYS A 48 -9.35 -12.20 -3.82
C LYS A 48 -8.11 -11.33 -4.04
N PRO A 49 -7.01 -11.85 -4.63
CA PRO A 49 -5.83 -11.03 -4.92
C PRO A 49 -6.15 -9.77 -5.73
N GLU A 50 -7.22 -9.79 -6.53
CA GLU A 50 -7.78 -8.64 -7.24
C GLU A 50 -8.34 -7.56 -6.30
N GLU A 51 -8.95 -7.96 -5.19
CA GLU A 51 -9.48 -7.05 -4.17
C GLU A 51 -8.33 -6.39 -3.39
N TYR A 52 -7.27 -7.15 -3.11
CA TYR A 52 -6.05 -6.60 -2.53
C TYR A 52 -5.42 -5.52 -3.42
N ALA A 53 -5.26 -5.83 -4.72
CA ALA A 53 -4.72 -4.88 -5.68
C ALA A 53 -5.59 -3.61 -5.76
N SER A 54 -6.91 -3.76 -5.73
CA SER A 54 -7.86 -2.65 -5.73
C SER A 54 -7.69 -1.74 -4.51
N HIS A 55 -7.56 -2.32 -3.30
CA HIS A 55 -7.28 -1.56 -2.08
C HIS A 55 -5.96 -0.79 -2.18
N LEU A 56 -4.89 -1.43 -2.65
CA LEU A 56 -3.59 -0.76 -2.82
C LEU A 56 -3.67 0.42 -3.79
N LEU A 57 -4.38 0.28 -4.92
CA LEU A 57 -4.58 1.36 -5.88
C LEU A 57 -5.40 2.52 -5.29
N GLU A 58 -6.42 2.21 -4.50
CA GLU A 58 -7.20 3.23 -3.79
C GLU A 58 -6.34 3.99 -2.77
N LEU A 59 -5.53 3.27 -1.98
CA LEU A 59 -4.61 3.86 -1.01
C LEU A 59 -3.63 4.81 -1.70
N TYR A 60 -3.07 4.41 -2.84
CA TYR A 60 -2.19 5.26 -3.63
C TYR A 60 -2.86 6.59 -4.01
N GLY A 61 -4.09 6.54 -4.53
CA GLY A 61 -4.85 7.75 -4.89
C GLY A 61 -5.06 8.69 -3.72
N ARG A 62 -5.35 8.15 -2.52
CA ARG A 62 -5.46 8.92 -1.28
C ARG A 62 -4.13 9.55 -0.89
N CYS A 63 -3.03 8.80 -0.95
CA CYS A 63 -1.69 9.30 -0.67
C CYS A 63 -1.28 10.42 -1.64
N LEU A 64 -1.57 10.26 -2.93
CA LEU A 64 -1.25 11.27 -3.95
C LEU A 64 -2.03 12.57 -3.72
N THR A 65 -3.33 12.47 -3.45
CA THR A 65 -4.17 13.62 -3.11
C THR A 65 -3.64 14.35 -1.88
N ALA A 66 -3.24 13.62 -0.84
CA ALA A 66 -2.70 14.21 0.39
C ALA A 66 -1.37 14.94 0.16
N VAL A 67 -0.51 14.43 -0.71
CA VAL A 67 0.77 15.08 -1.07
C VAL A 67 0.53 16.31 -1.95
N GLN A 68 -0.37 16.23 -2.92
CA GLN A 68 -0.69 17.33 -3.83
C GLN A 68 -1.42 18.48 -3.12
N ALA A 69 -2.30 18.18 -2.16
CA ALA A 69 -3.00 19.19 -1.36
C ALA A 69 -2.08 19.99 -0.42
N LYS A 70 -0.83 19.56 -0.26
CA LYS A 70 0.17 20.21 0.61
C LYS A 70 0.97 21.31 -0.11
N LYS A 71 0.60 21.66 -1.35
CA LYS A 71 1.26 22.66 -2.19
C LYS A 71 0.40 23.91 -2.31
#